data_AF-A0A239LJJ9-F1
#
_entry.id   AF-A0A239LJJ9-F1
#
_cell.length_a   1.000
_cell.length_b   1.000
_cell.length_c   1.000
_cell.angle_alpha   90.00
_cell.angle_beta   90.00
_cell.angle_gamma   90.00
#
_symmetry.space_group_name_H-M   'P 1'
#
loop_
_entity.id
_entity.type
_entity.pdbx_description
1 polymer ?
#
loop_
_entity_poly.entity_id
_entity_poly.type
_entity_poly.pdbx_seq_one_letter_code
_entity_poly.pdbx_strand_id
1 'polypeptide(L)' 'MKKLVPDPPVLCVGPGLSHEDAIRRAEDHLKKAIALTSYLPAHTSVKHQRMLSDALLDMRICKALLTVALSRSTVSVPV' A
#
# COMPACT_ATOMS: atom_id res chain seq x y z
N MET A 1 18.36 -8.42 31.89
CA MET A 1 17.55 -8.87 30.73
C MET A 1 17.91 -7.98 29.54
N LYS A 2 18.50 -8.51 28.47
CA LYS A 2 18.74 -7.73 27.24
C LYS A 2 17.39 -7.57 26.54
N LYS A 3 16.84 -6.36 26.47
CA LYS A 3 15.63 -6.10 25.68
C LYS A 3 16.01 -6.24 24.21
N LEU A 4 15.36 -7.16 23.52
CA LEU A 4 15.47 -7.25 22.06
C LEU A 4 14.81 -5.97 21.51
N VAL A 5 15.61 -5.07 20.97
CA VAL A 5 15.12 -3.88 20.27
C VAL A 5 14.79 -4.34 18.85
N PRO A 6 13.55 -4.20 18.37
CA PRO A 6 13.22 -4.47 16.99
C PRO A 6 14.06 -3.55 16.09
N ASP A 7 14.57 -4.09 14.98
CA ASP A 7 15.27 -3.27 14.00
C ASP A 7 14.36 -2.12 13.51
N PRO A 8 14.93 -0.92 13.27
CA PRO A 8 14.16 0.21 12.79
C PRO A 8 13.53 -0.14 11.43
N PRO A 9 12.31 0.37 11.16
CA PRO A 9 11.64 0.10 9.89
C PRO A 9 12.50 0.63 8.74
N VAL A 10 12.86 -0.26 7.81
CA VAL A 10 13.64 0.10 6.63
C VAL A 10 12.72 0.78 5.62
N LEU A 11 13.02 2.03 5.27
CA LEU A 11 12.39 2.70 4.13
C LEU A 11 12.83 2.00 2.86
N CYS A 12 11.90 1.33 2.17
CA CYS A 12 12.16 0.64 0.91
C CYS A 12 12.33 1.60 -0.29
N VAL A 13 12.46 2.90 -0.02
CA VAL A 13 12.69 4.00 -0.94
C VAL A 13 14.00 4.67 -0.54
N GLY A 14 14.94 4.73 -1.49
CA GLY A 14 16.28 5.29 -1.26
C GLY A 14 16.87 5.89 -2.53
N PRO A 15 18.00 6.61 -2.40
CA PRO A 15 18.69 7.21 -3.55
C PRO A 15 19.06 6.14 -4.60
N GLY A 16 18.89 6.46 -5.88
CA GLY A 16 19.19 5.56 -7.00
C GLY A 16 18.08 4.57 -7.38
N LEU A 17 16.90 4.65 -6.75
CA LEU A 17 15.74 3.86 -7.15
C LEU A 17 15.18 4.39 -8.49
N SER A 18 15.07 3.50 -9.48
CA SER A 18 14.44 3.84 -10.76
C SER A 18 12.94 4.13 -10.58
N HIS A 19 12.34 4.90 -11.50
CA HIS A 19 10.90 5.16 -11.47
C HIS A 19 10.08 3.87 -11.51
N GLU A 20 10.45 2.94 -12.40
CA GLU A 20 9.80 1.63 -12.54
C GLU A 20 9.93 0.78 -11.28
N ASP A 21 11.11 0.74 -10.65
CA ASP A 21 11.29 0.02 -9.39
C ASP A 21 10.53 0.68 -8.24
N ALA A 22 10.42 2.01 -8.22
CA ALA A 22 9.63 2.73 -7.22
C ALA A 22 8.15 2.37 -7.34
N ILE A 23 7.62 2.36 -8.56
CA ILE A 23 6.25 1.94 -8.88
C ILE A 23 6.01 0.50 -8.44
N ARG A 24 6.89 -0.43 -8.85
CA ARG A 24 6.74 -1.85 -8.53
C ARG A 24 6.74 -2.08 -7.02
N ARG A 25 7.68 -1.44 -6.30
CA ARG A 25 7.71 -1.49 -4.83
C ARG A 25 6.45 -0.92 -4.21
N ALA A 26 5.95 0.21 -4.71
CA ALA A 26 4.70 0.79 -4.22
C ALA A 26 3.51 -0.17 -4.40
N GLU A 27 3.42 -0.84 -5.56
CA GLU A 27 2.39 -1.83 -5.82
C GLU A 27 2.50 -3.03 -4.86
N ASP A 28 3.70 -3.57 -4.66
CA ASP A 28 3.96 -4.70 -3.76
C ASP A 28 3.64 -4.36 -2.29
N HIS A 29 4.06 -3.17 -1.84
CA HIS A 29 3.73 -2.68 -0.50
C HIS A 29 2.22 -2.50 -0.32
N LEU A 30 1.53 -1.97 -1.32
CA LEU A 30 0.09 -1.79 -1.26
C LEU A 30 -0.66 -3.15 -1.24
N LYS A 31 -0.23 -4.11 -2.06
CA LYS A 31 -0.75 -5.50 -2.02
C LYS A 31 -0.56 -6.12 -0.64
N LYS A 32 0.64 -5.98 -0.06
CA LYS A 32 0.96 -6.49 1.28
C LYS A 32 0.12 -5.82 2.36
N ALA A 33 -0.06 -4.50 2.29
CA ALA A 33 -0.89 -3.75 3.23
C ALA A 33 -2.33 -4.24 3.20
N ILE A 34 -2.96 -4.34 2.01
CA ILE A 34 -4.32 -4.86 1.85
C ILE A 34 -4.45 -6.26 2.47
N ALA A 35 -3.49 -7.14 2.17
CA ALA A 35 -3.49 -8.51 2.71
C ALA A 35 -3.41 -8.50 4.25
N LEU A 36 -2.39 -7.84 4.83
CA LEU A 36 -2.21 -7.76 6.28
C LEU A 36 -3.41 -7.14 6.99
N THR A 37 -3.95 -6.06 6.45
CA THR A 37 -5.13 -5.39 7.01
C THR A 37 -6.37 -6.28 6.95
N SER A 38 -6.51 -7.11 5.92
CA SER A 38 -7.63 -8.07 5.81
C SER A 38 -7.58 -9.22 6.81
N TYR A 39 -6.38 -9.53 7.34
CA TYR A 39 -6.20 -10.54 8.40
C TYR A 39 -6.41 -9.98 9.80
N LEU A 40 -6.63 -8.68 9.96
CA LEU A 40 -6.88 -8.10 11.27
C LEU A 40 -8.24 -8.59 11.80
N PRO A 41 -8.30 -9.02 13.07
CA PRO A 41 -9.55 -9.49 13.66
C PRO A 41 -10.56 -8.35 13.72
N ALA A 42 -11.85 -8.71 13.72
CA ALA A 42 -12.92 -7.74 13.93
C ALA A 42 -12.70 -7.01 15.27
N HIS A 43 -12.65 -5.68 15.22
CA HIS A 43 -12.51 -4.88 16.43
C HIS A 43 -13.84 -4.84 17.19
N THR A 44 -13.78 -4.95 18.52
CA THR A 44 -14.95 -4.80 19.40
C THR A 44 -15.59 -3.41 19.30
N SER A 45 -14.83 -2.41 18.87
CA SER A 45 -15.32 -1.06 18.58
C SER A 45 -15.84 -0.96 17.15
N VAL A 46 -17.14 -0.71 17.00
CA VAL A 46 -17.80 -0.46 15.71
C VAL A 46 -17.12 0.69 14.94
N LYS A 47 -16.67 1.74 15.65
CA LYS A 47 -15.95 2.87 15.05
C LYS A 47 -14.62 2.41 14.43
N HIS A 48 -13.82 1.63 15.15
CA HIS A 48 -12.54 1.16 14.63
C HIS A 48 -12.72 0.15 13.50
N GLN A 49 -13.75 -0.70 13.56
CA GLN A 49 -14.07 -1.61 12.47
C GLN A 49 -14.50 -0.86 11.20
N ARG A 50 -15.26 0.23 11.34
CA ARG A 50 -15.60 1.12 10.21
C ARG A 50 -14.34 1.76 9.63
N MET A 51 -13.51 2.38 10.47
CA MET A 51 -12.25 2.99 10.03
C MET A 51 -11.34 2.00 9.30
N LEU A 52 -11.27 0.76 9.77
CA LEU A 52 -10.52 -0.32 9.13
C LEU A 52 -11.10 -0.67 7.75
N SER A 53 -12.43 -0.75 7.65
CA SER A 53 -13.13 -1.05 6.41
C SER A 53 -12.95 0.06 5.37
N ASP A 54 -13.05 1.31 5.80
CA ASP A 54 -12.83 2.49 4.95
C ASP A 54 -11.39 2.53 4.45
N ALA A 55 -10.41 2.29 5.33
CA ALA A 55 -9.00 2.21 4.94
C ALA A 55 -8.73 1.08 3.93
N LEU A 56 -9.35 -0.09 4.10
CA LEU A 56 -9.27 -1.19 3.13
C LEU A 56 -9.86 -0.82 1.77
N LEU A 57 -10.96 -0.07 1.76
CA LEU A 57 -11.59 0.41 0.54
C LEU A 57 -10.66 1.39 -0.19
N ASP A 58 -10.13 2.39 0.53
CA ASP A 58 -9.20 3.38 -0.03
C ASP A 58 -7.94 2.72 -0.62
N MET A 59 -7.36 1.74 0.08
CA MET A 59 -6.21 0.98 -0.44
C MET A 59 -6.54 0.24 -1.75
N ARG A 60 -7.74 -0.35 -1.85
CA ARG A 60 -8.19 -1.04 -3.08
C ARG A 60 -8.41 -0.05 -4.23
N ILE A 61 -8.98 1.12 -3.95
CA ILE A 61 -9.13 2.20 -4.93
C ILE A 61 -7.76 2.67 -5.43
N CYS A 62 -6.82 2.94 -4.51
CA CYS A 62 -5.44 3.31 -4.87
C CYS A 62 -4.78 2.25 -5.76
N LYS A 63 -4.97 0.96 -5.46
CA LYS A 63 -4.42 -0.12 -6.30
C LYS A 63 -5.03 -0.12 -7.70
N ALA A 64 -6.34 0.09 -7.82
CA ALA A 64 -7.02 0.18 -9.10
C ALA A 64 -6.51 1.36 -9.93
N LEU A 65 -6.40 2.55 -9.31
CA LEU A 65 -5.86 3.75 -9.96
C LEU A 65 -4.41 3.56 -10.41
N LEU A 66 -3.56 2.95 -9.57
CA LEU A 66 -2.19 2.62 -9.94
C LEU A 66 -2.16 1.65 -11.13
N THR A 67 -3.01 0.62 -11.13
CA THR A 67 -3.10 -0.32 -12.25
C THR A 67 -3.47 0.41 -13.56
N VAL A 68 -4.43 1.34 -13.50
CA VAL A 68 -4.84 2.16 -14.66
C VAL A 68 -3.71 3.08 -15.12
N ALA A 69 -2.99 3.71 -14.20
CA ALA A 69 -1.85 4.57 -14.52
C ALA A 69 -0.70 3.80 -15.20
N LEU A 70 -0.52 2.52 -14.85
CA LEU A 70 0.53 1.65 -15.41
C LEU A 70 0.11 0.93 -16.69
N SER A 71 -1.18 0.72 -16.92
CA SER A 71 -1.62 0.21 -18.21
C SER A 71 -1.19 1.16 -19.31
N ARG A 72 -0.52 0.64 -20.35
CA ARG A 72 -0.14 1.42 -21.53
C ARG A 72 -1.38 2.15 -22.05
N SER A 73 -1.38 3.47 -21.93
CA SER A 73 -2.49 4.27 -22.43
C SER A 73 -2.60 4.11 -23.94
N THR A 74 -3.76 3.68 -24.43
CA THR A 74 -4.12 3.78 -25.85
C THR A 74 -4.67 5.16 -26.21
N VAL A 75 -4.78 6.07 -25.23
CA VAL A 75 -5.32 7.42 -25.43
C VAL A 75 -4.31 8.43 -24.93
N SER A 76 -3.53 8.97 -25.87
CA SER A 76 -2.81 10.21 -25.64
C SER A 76 -3.85 11.33 -25.61
N VAL A 77 -4.14 11.86 -24.43
CA VAL A 77 -4.83 13.14 -24.34
C VAL A 77 -3.73 14.20 -24.44
N PRO A 78 -3.71 15.02 -25.50
CA PRO A 78 -2.76 16.12 -25.59
C PRO A 78 -2.98 17.08 -24.43
N VAL A 79 -1.88 17.48 -23.78
CA VAL A 79 -1.84 18.54 -22.77
C VAL A 79 -1.94 19.89 -23.47
#